data_AF-A0A2V1DAX8-F1
#
_entry.id   AF-A0A2V1DAX8-F1
#
_cell.length_a   1.000
_cell.length_b   1.000
_cell.length_c   1.000
_cell.angle_alpha   90.00
_cell.angle_beta   90.00
_cell.angle_gamma   90.00
#
_symmetry.space_group_name_H-M   'P 1'
#
loop_
_entity.id
_entity.type
_entity.pdbx_description
1 polymer ?
#
loop_
_entity_poly.entity_id
_entity_poly.type
_entity_poly.pdbx_seq_one_letter_code
_entity_poly.pdbx_strand_id
1 'polypeptide(L)'
;MEVIKRGKKMSRYEFDLPINSEIRKSLSMTPGDEFTEKIDRARKMSETYSREHKTPQELKKDPLMSTEEWSDILRLQYDKFHRDTLTLLNEMIEAHETYTKKIQTSRDSGNMPQAQALSIIDQQEREVAKLRKDRVILLQYRYQFQGSFIDEFVRRDTMEKAYIDLLISRFESPEGYTRAFKLPGGRDQSAQNRFRKDLISSYGSEFKNDVFWCPITKAKYVGSEMVAANLVDYNVGESNCDYIFGSPKPGKVHLMAADNGLFIHHRAKKLLDTSQIMIRPALNGHIDPETGKVVDWKKDHIPLKVVVLNKELCDIDQPNLGGCVKPEHLDGRVLEFLNDFRPKLKYLWFRACSTVARRERAEVAGYQNDIKSLGTKPWYSPGDYIRKSVVFAMWTQVARRTPEEAEKRLEDWPEDPRNNYPYPWIDTDTCDRIALGASPLSLKQRDMYPNL
;
A
#
# COMPACT_ATOMS: atom_id res chain seq x y z
N MET A 1 -43.08 11.60 -38.93
CA MET A 1 -41.66 11.30 -39.17
C MET A 1 -40.85 12.56 -38.93
N GLU A 2 -40.34 12.77 -37.71
CA GLU A 2 -39.30 13.77 -37.47
C GLU A 2 -38.45 13.25 -36.31
N VAL A 3 -37.30 12.68 -36.64
CA VAL A 3 -36.30 12.20 -35.68
C VAL A 3 -35.38 13.36 -35.37
N ILE A 4 -35.50 13.89 -34.15
CA ILE A 4 -34.58 14.86 -33.57
C ILE A 4 -33.22 14.18 -33.40
N LYS A 5 -32.28 14.45 -34.32
CA LYS A 5 -30.86 14.14 -34.15
C LYS A 5 -30.25 15.11 -33.14
N ARG A 6 -30.30 14.77 -31.85
CA ARG A 6 -29.41 15.36 -30.83
C ARG A 6 -28.01 14.78 -31.02
N GLY A 7 -27.15 15.51 -31.73
CA GLY A 7 -25.72 15.24 -31.76
C GLY A 7 -25.15 15.39 -30.34
N LYS A 8 -24.78 14.27 -29.71
CA LYS A 8 -24.01 14.27 -28.47
C LYS A 8 -22.63 14.84 -28.79
N LYS A 9 -22.26 15.98 -28.20
CA LYS A 9 -20.87 16.46 -28.21
C LYS A 9 -20.00 15.40 -27.54
N MET A 10 -19.03 14.84 -28.28
CA MET A 10 -18.01 13.94 -27.74
C MET A 10 -17.12 14.73 -26.76
N SER A 11 -16.76 14.09 -25.64
CA SER A 11 -15.85 14.64 -24.64
C SER A 11 -14.44 14.82 -25.22
N ARG A 12 -13.80 15.96 -24.92
CA ARG A 12 -12.42 16.30 -25.27
C ARG A 12 -11.52 15.93 -24.11
N TYR A 13 -10.35 15.35 -24.38
CA TYR A 13 -9.34 15.07 -23.36
C TYR A 13 -7.97 15.67 -23.72
N GLU A 14 -7.37 16.35 -22.75
CA GLU A 14 -6.00 16.87 -22.81
C GLU A 14 -5.13 16.09 -21.82
N PHE A 15 -3.97 15.60 -22.27
CA PHE A 15 -2.99 14.91 -21.44
C PHE A 15 -1.99 15.92 -20.90
N ASP A 16 -2.26 16.49 -19.72
CA ASP A 16 -1.29 17.32 -19.01
C ASP A 16 -0.65 16.52 -17.87
N LEU A 17 0.58 16.02 -18.12
CA LEU A 17 1.44 15.50 -17.06
C LEU A 17 2.47 16.58 -16.68
N PRO A 18 2.71 16.81 -15.37
CA PRO A 18 3.63 17.83 -14.87
C PRO A 18 5.13 17.52 -15.14
N ILE A 19 5.42 16.46 -15.89
CA ILE A 19 6.74 15.85 -16.04
C ILE A 19 7.54 16.49 -17.21
N ASN A 20 6.88 17.13 -18.18
CA ASN A 20 7.49 17.40 -19.50
C ASN A 20 8.34 18.69 -19.58
N SER A 21 8.07 19.69 -18.74
CA SER A 21 8.74 21.01 -18.86
C SER A 21 10.01 21.14 -18.02
N GLU A 22 10.11 20.48 -16.87
CA GLU A 22 11.27 20.58 -15.98
C GLU A 22 12.42 19.64 -16.36
N ILE A 23 12.13 18.44 -16.87
CA ILE A 23 13.15 17.48 -17.32
C ILE A 23 13.99 18.07 -18.47
N ARG A 24 13.40 18.92 -19.32
CA ARG A 24 14.15 19.60 -20.39
C ARG A 24 15.14 20.64 -19.87
N LYS A 25 14.89 21.23 -18.69
CA LYS A 25 15.75 22.27 -18.11
C LYS A 25 16.97 21.70 -17.39
N SER A 26 16.91 20.46 -16.89
CA SER A 26 18.03 19.85 -16.15
C SER A 26 19.14 19.28 -17.05
N LEU A 27 18.94 19.20 -18.36
CA LEU A 27 19.87 18.58 -19.32
C LEU A 27 20.96 19.53 -19.89
N SER A 28 21.18 20.70 -19.29
CA SER A 28 22.21 21.65 -19.76
C SER A 28 23.52 21.53 -18.93
N MET A 29 24.39 20.57 -19.26
CA MET A 29 25.78 20.52 -18.73
C MET A 29 26.79 20.15 -19.82
N THR A 30 28.04 20.63 -19.67
CA THR A 30 29.19 20.45 -20.59
C THR A 30 29.91 19.09 -20.39
N PRO A 31 30.64 18.56 -21.41
CA PRO A 31 30.69 17.13 -21.72
C PRO A 31 31.83 16.30 -21.09
N GLY A 32 31.60 14.98 -21.04
CA GLY A 32 32.59 13.90 -20.97
C GLY A 32 32.04 12.60 -21.58
N ASP A 33 32.85 11.85 -22.34
CA ASP A 33 32.42 11.06 -23.51
C ASP A 33 31.36 9.96 -23.28
N GLU A 34 31.31 9.30 -22.11
CA GLU A 34 30.34 8.23 -21.83
C GLU A 34 29.05 8.74 -21.16
N PHE A 35 29.18 9.73 -20.27
CA PHE A 35 28.04 10.38 -19.62
C PHE A 35 27.22 11.18 -20.63
N THR A 36 27.92 11.81 -21.57
CA THR A 36 27.31 12.54 -22.68
C THR A 36 26.52 11.60 -23.57
N GLU A 37 26.99 10.37 -23.83
CA GLU A 37 26.24 9.43 -24.67
C GLU A 37 24.92 8.97 -24.02
N LYS A 38 24.93 8.65 -22.71
CA LYS A 38 23.71 8.27 -21.98
C LYS A 38 22.72 9.45 -21.87
N ILE A 39 23.20 10.65 -21.58
CA ILE A 39 22.37 11.86 -21.56
C ILE A 39 21.86 12.23 -22.95
N ASP A 40 22.68 12.11 -23.99
CA ASP A 40 22.28 12.43 -25.37
C ASP A 40 21.30 11.37 -25.90
N ARG A 41 21.40 10.11 -25.47
CA ARG A 41 20.41 9.06 -25.70
C ARG A 41 19.10 9.36 -24.97
N ALA A 42 19.15 9.70 -23.69
CA ALA A 42 17.98 10.13 -22.92
C ALA A 42 17.32 11.39 -23.52
N ARG A 43 18.14 12.35 -23.99
CA ARG A 43 17.68 13.57 -24.67
C ARG A 43 17.04 13.24 -26.02
N LYS A 44 17.68 12.41 -26.85
CA LYS A 44 17.12 11.95 -28.13
C LYS A 44 15.82 11.16 -27.92
N MET A 45 15.74 10.29 -26.92
CA MET A 45 14.50 9.62 -26.53
C MET A 45 13.45 10.63 -26.10
N SER A 46 13.78 11.60 -25.25
CA SER A 46 12.87 12.67 -24.83
C SER A 46 12.42 13.56 -26.00
N GLU A 47 13.30 13.85 -26.95
CA GLU A 47 13.02 14.66 -28.14
C GLU A 47 12.17 13.92 -29.17
N THR A 48 12.46 12.64 -29.44
CA THR A 48 11.67 11.74 -30.28
C THR A 48 10.30 11.55 -29.65
N TYR A 49 10.25 11.27 -28.35
CA TYR A 49 9.03 11.14 -27.57
C TYR A 49 8.20 12.43 -27.61
N SER A 50 8.85 13.57 -27.37
CA SER A 50 8.23 14.88 -27.52
C SER A 50 7.76 15.13 -28.94
N ARG A 51 8.46 14.68 -29.99
CA ARG A 51 8.02 14.86 -31.39
C ARG A 51 6.80 14.00 -31.71
N GLU A 52 6.80 12.76 -31.25
CA GLU A 52 5.71 11.79 -31.43
C GLU A 52 4.45 12.19 -30.63
N HIS A 53 4.61 12.89 -29.51
CA HIS A 53 3.54 13.18 -28.54
C HIS A 53 3.35 14.69 -28.23
N LYS A 54 3.92 15.61 -29.05
CA LYS A 54 3.88 17.08 -28.85
C LYS A 54 2.50 17.70 -29.02
N THR A 55 1.67 17.04 -29.80
CA THR A 55 0.26 17.33 -29.94
C THR A 55 -0.47 16.18 -29.26
N PRO A 56 -1.42 16.44 -28.34
CA PRO A 56 -2.35 15.41 -27.90
C PRO A 56 -2.95 14.81 -29.16
N GLN A 57 -2.52 13.60 -29.54
CA GLN A 57 -3.18 12.91 -30.63
C GLN A 57 -4.58 12.63 -30.12
N GLU A 58 -5.58 13.25 -30.74
CA GLU A 58 -6.97 12.90 -30.52
C GLU A 58 -7.13 11.43 -30.89
N LEU A 59 -7.03 10.54 -29.91
CA LEU A 59 -7.29 9.12 -30.08
C LEU A 59 -8.80 8.98 -30.32
N LYS A 60 -9.18 9.09 -31.59
CA LYS A 60 -10.55 8.89 -32.04
C LYS A 60 -10.77 7.40 -32.19
N LYS A 61 -11.71 6.87 -31.40
CA LYS A 61 -12.23 5.53 -31.63
C LYS A 61 -12.81 5.48 -33.03
N ASP A 62 -12.33 4.55 -33.85
CA ASP A 62 -12.96 4.24 -35.14
C ASP A 62 -14.41 3.78 -34.87
N PRO A 63 -15.44 4.38 -35.49
CA PRO A 63 -16.83 3.96 -35.30
C PRO A 63 -17.10 2.48 -35.59
N LEU A 64 -16.28 1.84 -36.42
CA LEU A 64 -16.40 0.43 -36.79
C LEU A 64 -15.65 -0.51 -35.84
N MET A 65 -14.77 0.03 -35.00
CA MET A 65 -13.97 -0.76 -34.06
C MET A 65 -14.78 -1.09 -32.81
N SER A 66 -14.71 -2.35 -32.39
CA SER A 66 -15.36 -2.78 -31.15
C SER A 66 -14.75 -2.05 -29.94
N THR A 67 -15.48 -2.00 -28.83
CA THR A 67 -14.95 -1.41 -27.58
C THR A 67 -13.76 -2.19 -27.04
N GLU A 68 -13.73 -3.50 -27.25
CA GLU A 68 -12.65 -4.39 -26.82
C GLU A 68 -11.37 -4.15 -27.62
N GLU A 69 -11.45 -4.15 -28.96
CA GLU A 69 -10.31 -3.83 -29.83
C GLU A 69 -9.74 -2.43 -29.55
N TRP A 70 -10.62 -1.45 -29.33
CA TRP A 70 -10.17 -0.09 -28.99
C TRP A 70 -9.47 -0.04 -27.63
N SER A 71 -10.00 -0.76 -26.63
CA SER A 71 -9.38 -0.89 -25.32
C SER A 71 -7.99 -1.50 -25.40
N ASP A 72 -7.81 -2.53 -26.23
CA ASP A 72 -6.52 -3.20 -26.41
C ASP A 72 -5.49 -2.27 -27.07
N ILE A 73 -5.88 -1.52 -28.09
CA ILE A 73 -5.00 -0.53 -28.73
C ILE A 73 -4.55 0.53 -27.72
N LEU A 74 -5.50 1.07 -26.94
CA LEU A 74 -5.19 2.07 -25.91
C LEU A 74 -4.27 1.50 -24.83
N ARG A 75 -4.54 0.27 -24.38
CA ARG A 75 -3.70 -0.43 -23.41
C ARG A 75 -2.29 -0.65 -23.94
N LEU A 76 -2.13 -1.08 -25.20
CA LEU A 76 -0.83 -1.29 -25.83
C LEU A 76 -0.04 0.02 -25.96
N GLN A 77 -0.68 1.10 -26.39
CA GLN A 77 -0.06 2.41 -26.50
C GLN A 77 0.37 2.95 -25.13
N TYR A 78 -0.49 2.82 -24.13
CA TYR A 78 -0.18 3.23 -22.77
C TYR A 78 0.94 2.39 -22.14
N ASP A 79 0.89 1.06 -22.30
CA ASP A 79 1.95 0.17 -21.83
C ASP A 79 3.28 0.49 -22.52
N LYS A 80 3.26 0.82 -23.81
CA LYS A 80 4.45 1.31 -24.53
C LYS A 80 4.95 2.63 -23.93
N PHE A 81 4.11 3.64 -23.78
CA PHE A 81 4.48 4.92 -23.16
C PHE A 81 5.09 4.73 -21.76
N HIS A 82 4.43 3.93 -20.94
CA HIS A 82 4.86 3.67 -19.57
C HIS A 82 6.23 2.98 -19.54
N ARG A 83 6.43 1.94 -20.37
CA ARG A 83 7.74 1.27 -20.51
C ARG A 83 8.81 2.24 -21.00
N ASP A 84 8.55 2.99 -22.07
CA ASP A 84 9.52 3.91 -22.66
C ASP A 84 9.96 4.99 -21.65
N THR A 85 9.01 5.53 -20.88
CA THR A 85 9.28 6.55 -19.86
C THR A 85 10.02 5.98 -18.65
N LEU A 86 9.70 4.75 -18.22
CA LEU A 86 10.46 4.08 -17.16
C LEU A 86 11.89 3.79 -17.57
N THR A 87 12.11 3.32 -18.80
CA THR A 87 13.44 3.11 -19.35
C THR A 87 14.24 4.41 -19.31
N LEU A 88 13.65 5.51 -19.79
CA LEU A 88 14.27 6.83 -19.75
C LEU A 88 14.66 7.25 -18.32
N LEU A 89 13.74 7.13 -17.35
CA LEU A 89 14.00 7.50 -15.95
C LEU A 89 15.12 6.64 -15.34
N ASN A 90 15.16 5.34 -15.63
CA ASN A 90 16.21 4.44 -15.17
C ASN A 90 17.57 4.83 -15.77
N GLU A 91 17.64 5.11 -17.07
CA GLU A 91 18.87 5.55 -17.75
C GLU A 91 19.40 6.87 -17.16
N MET A 92 18.50 7.81 -16.85
CA MET A 92 18.87 9.07 -16.20
C MET A 92 19.41 8.85 -14.78
N ILE A 93 18.75 8.03 -13.97
CA ILE A 93 19.21 7.68 -12.62
C ILE A 93 20.62 7.08 -12.68
N GLU A 94 20.83 6.09 -13.58
CA GLU A 94 22.13 5.43 -13.75
C GLU A 94 23.22 6.41 -14.22
N ALA A 95 22.88 7.34 -15.11
CA ALA A 95 23.81 8.37 -15.58
C ALA A 95 24.27 9.28 -14.43
N HIS A 96 23.35 9.78 -13.60
CA HIS A 96 23.68 10.61 -12.44
C HIS A 96 24.50 9.83 -11.41
N GLU A 97 24.15 8.59 -11.10
CA GLU A 97 24.92 7.74 -10.18
C GLU A 97 26.34 7.46 -10.68
N THR A 98 26.49 7.22 -11.99
CA THR A 98 27.80 7.04 -12.64
C THR A 98 28.64 8.31 -12.53
N TYR A 99 28.02 9.48 -12.73
CA TYR A 99 28.71 10.77 -12.59
C TYR A 99 29.14 11.04 -11.15
N THR A 100 28.29 10.76 -10.16
CA THR A 100 28.64 10.83 -8.73
C THR A 100 29.88 9.98 -8.42
N LYS A 101 29.94 8.74 -8.92
CA LYS A 101 31.13 7.86 -8.76
C LYS A 101 32.39 8.47 -9.39
N LYS A 102 32.29 9.06 -10.59
CA LYS A 102 33.44 9.73 -11.25
C LYS A 102 33.94 10.92 -10.44
N ILE A 103 33.05 11.71 -9.84
CA ILE A 103 33.40 12.84 -8.96
C ILE A 103 34.08 12.35 -7.68
N GLN A 104 33.58 11.26 -7.07
CA GLN A 104 34.22 10.62 -5.92
C GLN A 104 35.64 10.16 -6.25
N THR A 105 35.84 9.44 -7.36
CA THR A 105 37.18 9.03 -7.81
C THR A 105 38.12 10.22 -8.04
N SER A 106 37.62 11.31 -8.65
CA SER A 106 38.42 12.52 -8.89
C SER A 106 38.84 13.22 -7.59
N ARG A 107 37.91 13.29 -6.61
CA ARG A 107 38.19 13.78 -5.25
C ARG A 107 39.25 12.93 -4.56
N ASP A 108 39.08 11.62 -4.57
CA ASP A 108 39.97 10.68 -3.86
C ASP A 108 41.38 10.66 -4.49
N SER A 109 41.48 10.97 -5.79
CA SER A 109 42.76 11.12 -6.51
C SER A 109 43.41 12.50 -6.33
N GLY A 110 42.78 13.43 -5.60
CA GLY A 110 43.27 14.81 -5.43
C GLY A 110 43.11 15.72 -6.66
N ASN A 111 42.41 15.26 -7.70
CA ASN A 111 42.19 16.01 -8.95
C ASN A 111 41.07 17.05 -8.83
N MET A 112 40.31 17.05 -7.72
CA MET A 112 39.24 18.00 -7.46
C MET A 112 39.23 18.43 -5.98
N PRO A 113 39.09 19.73 -5.68
CA PRO A 113 38.94 20.21 -4.31
C PRO A 113 37.77 19.54 -3.58
N GLN A 114 37.97 19.13 -2.33
CA GLN A 114 36.97 18.40 -1.54
C GLN A 114 35.63 19.13 -1.44
N ALA A 115 35.65 20.44 -1.18
CA ALA A 115 34.44 21.25 -1.07
C ALA A 115 33.65 21.29 -2.39
N GLN A 116 34.35 21.37 -3.53
CA GLN A 116 33.73 21.35 -4.85
C GLN A 116 33.11 19.98 -5.15
N ALA A 117 33.84 18.90 -4.87
CA ALA A 117 33.35 17.54 -5.07
C ALA A 117 32.09 17.25 -4.23
N LEU A 118 32.09 17.63 -2.95
CA LEU A 118 30.94 17.44 -2.06
C LEU A 118 29.71 18.23 -2.55
N SER A 119 29.89 19.47 -3.01
CA SER A 119 28.79 20.26 -3.56
C SER A 119 28.18 19.64 -4.83
N ILE A 120 29.01 19.08 -5.71
CA ILE A 120 28.53 18.40 -6.93
C ILE A 120 27.79 17.12 -6.54
N ILE A 121 28.35 16.31 -5.63
CA ILE A 121 27.73 15.07 -5.16
C ILE A 121 26.34 15.36 -4.57
N ASP A 122 26.20 16.34 -3.67
CA ASP A 122 24.90 16.71 -3.07
C ASP A 122 23.88 17.11 -4.15
N GLN A 123 24.29 17.88 -5.15
CA GLN A 123 23.41 18.25 -6.27
C GLN A 123 22.94 17.02 -7.06
N GLN A 124 23.85 16.08 -7.37
CA GLN A 124 23.51 14.88 -8.14
C GLN A 124 22.60 13.94 -7.34
N GLU A 125 22.84 13.79 -6.02
CA GLU A 125 22.00 12.98 -5.14
C GLU A 125 20.57 13.54 -5.06
N ARG A 126 20.40 14.86 -5.04
CA ARG A 126 19.07 15.51 -5.11
C ARG A 126 18.36 15.22 -6.43
N GLU A 127 19.06 15.26 -7.56
CA GLU A 127 18.47 14.93 -8.87
C GLU A 127 18.10 13.44 -8.95
N VAL A 128 18.95 12.53 -8.47
CA VAL A 128 18.61 11.10 -8.38
C VAL A 128 17.38 10.88 -7.51
N ALA A 129 17.28 11.56 -6.36
CA ALA A 129 16.10 11.47 -5.49
C ALA A 129 14.82 11.97 -6.21
N LYS A 130 14.92 13.06 -6.99
CA LYS A 130 13.81 13.57 -7.82
C LYS A 130 13.39 12.57 -8.90
N LEU A 131 14.34 12.00 -9.64
CA LEU A 131 14.05 11.02 -10.70
C LEU A 131 13.48 9.72 -10.14
N ARG A 132 14.00 9.24 -9.01
CA ARG A 132 13.44 8.07 -8.30
C ARG A 132 12.01 8.34 -7.84
N LYS A 133 11.73 9.55 -7.35
CA LYS A 133 10.38 9.98 -7.02
C LYS A 133 9.47 9.96 -8.26
N ASP A 134 9.89 10.52 -9.38
CA ASP A 134 9.11 10.54 -10.62
C ASP A 134 8.88 9.12 -11.16
N ARG A 135 9.87 8.23 -11.03
CA ARG A 135 9.75 6.80 -11.34
C ARG A 135 8.70 6.11 -10.47
N VAL A 136 8.74 6.33 -9.16
CA VAL A 136 7.73 5.78 -8.22
C VAL A 136 6.35 6.31 -8.54
N ILE A 137 6.23 7.62 -8.81
CA ILE A 137 4.98 8.26 -9.25
C ILE A 137 4.49 7.58 -10.53
N LEU A 138 5.30 7.49 -11.58
CA LEU A 138 4.91 6.88 -12.85
C LEU A 138 4.47 5.42 -12.66
N LEU A 139 5.23 4.64 -11.89
CA LEU A 139 4.89 3.27 -11.52
C LEU A 139 3.58 3.17 -10.73
N GLN A 140 3.26 4.17 -9.90
CA GLN A 140 2.01 4.24 -9.14
C GLN A 140 0.83 4.66 -10.02
N TYR A 141 1.05 5.62 -10.92
CA TYR A 141 0.05 6.16 -11.83
C TYR A 141 -0.25 5.24 -13.01
N ARG A 142 0.61 4.24 -13.30
CA ARG A 142 0.35 3.22 -14.33
C ARG A 142 -1.09 2.74 -14.27
N TYR A 143 -1.51 2.31 -13.09
CA TYR A 143 -2.81 1.67 -12.87
C TYR A 143 -3.91 2.64 -12.49
N GLN A 144 -3.59 3.81 -11.90
CA GLN A 144 -4.58 4.86 -11.66
C GLN A 144 -5.07 5.51 -12.95
N PHE A 145 -4.18 5.80 -13.90
CA PHE A 145 -4.57 6.33 -15.21
C PHE A 145 -5.20 5.26 -16.08
N GLN A 146 -4.64 4.04 -16.11
CA GLN A 146 -5.28 2.92 -16.81
C GLN A 146 -6.67 2.66 -16.21
N GLY A 147 -6.81 2.74 -14.88
CA GLY A 147 -8.06 2.64 -14.14
C GLY A 147 -9.04 3.77 -14.49
N SER A 148 -8.67 5.04 -14.35
CA SER A 148 -9.56 6.17 -14.64
C SER A 148 -9.94 6.29 -16.11
N PHE A 149 -9.00 5.99 -17.01
CA PHE A 149 -9.21 6.03 -18.45
C PHE A 149 -10.05 4.84 -18.93
N ILE A 150 -9.81 3.64 -18.41
CA ILE A 150 -10.65 2.48 -18.75
C ILE A 150 -11.99 2.51 -17.96
N ASP A 151 -12.08 3.11 -16.76
CA ASP A 151 -13.34 3.32 -16.03
C ASP A 151 -14.33 4.18 -16.81
N GLU A 152 -13.83 5.10 -17.64
CA GLU A 152 -14.64 5.91 -18.52
C GLU A 152 -15.15 5.14 -19.76
N PHE A 153 -14.41 4.13 -20.24
CA PHE A 153 -14.67 3.49 -21.54
C PHE A 153 -15.01 1.98 -21.50
N VAL A 154 -14.60 1.23 -20.48
CA VAL A 154 -14.76 -0.24 -20.34
C VAL A 154 -14.95 -0.63 -18.87
N ARG A 155 -16.20 -0.59 -18.41
CA ARG A 155 -16.65 -0.77 -17.02
C ARG A 155 -16.38 -2.13 -16.33
N ARG A 156 -15.51 -3.03 -16.80
CA ARG A 156 -15.45 -4.41 -16.25
C ARG A 156 -14.11 -4.88 -15.70
N ASP A 157 -12.97 -4.48 -16.27
CA ASP A 157 -11.64 -4.98 -15.87
C ASP A 157 -10.86 -3.99 -14.96
N THR A 158 -11.43 -2.80 -14.69
CA THR A 158 -10.83 -1.73 -13.88
C THR A 158 -11.35 -1.60 -12.48
N MET A 159 -12.59 -2.04 -12.22
CA MET A 159 -13.21 -1.88 -10.90
C MET A 159 -12.44 -2.64 -9.83
N GLU A 160 -11.89 -3.82 -10.14
CA GLU A 160 -11.04 -4.58 -9.21
C GLU A 160 -9.77 -3.80 -8.86
N LYS A 161 -9.10 -3.22 -9.86
CA LYS A 161 -7.86 -2.46 -9.64
C LYS A 161 -8.13 -1.18 -8.85
N ALA A 162 -9.15 -0.42 -9.24
CA ALA A 162 -9.58 0.78 -8.53
C ALA A 162 -10.02 0.46 -7.09
N TYR A 163 -10.71 -0.67 -6.89
CA TYR A 163 -11.11 -1.14 -5.57
C TYR A 163 -9.91 -1.51 -4.70
N ILE A 164 -8.97 -2.31 -5.19
CA ILE A 164 -7.78 -2.70 -4.42
C ILE A 164 -6.84 -1.51 -4.19
N ASP A 165 -6.64 -0.65 -5.18
CA ASP A 165 -5.90 0.59 -5.00
C ASP A 165 -6.59 1.51 -4.01
N LEU A 166 -7.93 1.59 -4.01
CA LEU A 166 -8.68 2.29 -2.97
C LEU A 166 -8.40 1.65 -1.60
N LEU A 167 -8.54 0.33 -1.45
CA LEU A 167 -8.27 -0.34 -0.18
C LEU A 167 -6.88 -0.06 0.38
N ILE A 168 -5.87 0.03 -0.50
CA ILE A 168 -4.47 0.11 -0.08
C ILE A 168 -3.96 1.55 0.00
N SER A 169 -4.42 2.45 -0.87
CA SER A 169 -4.16 3.90 -0.77
C SER A 169 -4.80 4.53 0.47
N ARG A 170 -5.72 3.80 1.12
CA ARG A 170 -6.40 4.20 2.35
C ARG A 170 -5.54 4.03 3.62
N PHE A 171 -4.42 3.30 3.52
CA PHE A 171 -3.39 3.22 4.56
C PHE A 171 -2.37 4.36 4.43
N GLU A 172 -1.65 4.70 5.52
CA GLU A 172 -0.54 5.67 5.48
C GLU A 172 0.53 5.26 4.44
N SER A 173 1.39 6.17 4.01
CA SER A 173 2.52 5.77 3.16
C SER A 173 3.59 5.04 4.02
N PRO A 174 4.28 4.01 3.49
CA PRO A 174 5.42 3.41 4.21
C PRO A 174 6.50 4.44 4.57
N GLU A 175 7.27 4.19 5.61
CA GLU A 175 8.45 5.02 5.94
C GLU A 175 9.41 5.07 4.74
N GLY A 176 10.00 6.24 4.48
CA GLY A 176 10.85 6.49 3.30
C GLY A 176 10.08 6.97 2.05
N TYR A 177 8.76 7.12 2.13
CA TYR A 177 7.95 7.62 1.00
C TYR A 177 8.01 9.15 0.86
N THR A 178 8.06 9.64 -0.39
CA THR A 178 8.35 11.07 -0.71
C THR A 178 7.12 12.00 -0.79
N ARG A 179 5.88 11.49 -0.66
CA ARG A 179 4.64 12.32 -0.60
C ARG A 179 3.49 11.69 0.23
N ALA A 180 3.04 12.33 1.30
CA ALA A 180 1.88 11.80 2.03
C ALA A 180 0.57 11.95 1.22
N PHE A 181 -0.22 10.87 1.10
CA PHE A 181 -1.61 10.97 0.66
C PHE A 181 -2.50 11.31 1.86
N LYS A 182 -3.06 12.52 1.89
CA LYS A 182 -4.13 12.87 2.84
C LYS A 182 -5.46 12.53 2.18
N LEU A 183 -6.22 11.62 2.81
CA LEU A 183 -7.54 11.27 2.32
C LEU A 183 -8.57 12.26 2.86
N PRO A 184 -9.48 12.76 2.00
CA PRO A 184 -10.58 13.60 2.43
C PRO A 184 -11.60 12.75 3.20
N GLY A 185 -11.92 13.16 4.42
CA GLY A 185 -12.91 12.51 5.30
C GLY A 185 -12.41 12.45 6.73
N GLY A 186 -12.84 13.39 7.57
CA GLY A 186 -12.62 13.29 9.01
C GLY A 186 -13.31 12.05 9.57
N ARG A 187 -12.62 11.28 10.41
CA ARG A 187 -13.23 10.17 11.14
C ARG A 187 -14.27 10.75 12.11
N ASP A 188 -15.43 10.10 12.26
CA ASP A 188 -16.38 10.46 13.30
C ASP A 188 -15.70 10.31 14.68
N GLN A 189 -15.45 11.45 15.33
CA GLN A 189 -14.77 11.49 16.63
C GLN A 189 -15.58 10.74 17.69
N SER A 190 -16.91 10.72 17.56
CA SER A 190 -17.80 9.98 18.46
C SER A 190 -17.60 8.47 18.33
N ALA A 191 -17.55 7.95 17.09
CA ALA A 191 -17.22 6.56 16.82
C ALA A 191 -15.80 6.19 17.31
N GLN A 192 -14.81 7.04 17.07
CA GLN A 192 -13.45 6.81 17.54
C GLN A 192 -13.36 6.74 19.08
N ASN A 193 -14.10 7.61 19.78
CA ASN A 193 -14.15 7.61 21.24
C ASN A 193 -14.84 6.34 21.78
N ARG A 194 -15.91 5.87 21.13
CA ARG A 194 -16.56 4.58 21.47
C ARG A 194 -15.61 3.41 21.26
N PHE A 195 -14.98 3.33 20.10
CA PHE A 195 -13.99 2.30 19.79
C PHE A 195 -12.83 2.26 20.79
N ARG A 196 -12.33 3.44 21.21
CA ARG A 196 -11.32 3.54 22.27
C ARG A 196 -11.81 2.94 23.59
N LYS A 197 -13.01 3.30 24.04
CA LYS A 197 -13.61 2.76 25.27
C LYS A 197 -13.80 1.24 25.19
N ASP A 198 -14.27 0.75 24.04
CA ASP A 198 -14.49 -0.68 23.81
C ASP A 198 -13.18 -1.46 23.85
N LEU A 199 -12.09 -0.93 23.29
CA LEU A 199 -10.76 -1.54 23.39
C LEU A 199 -10.25 -1.57 24.83
N ILE A 200 -10.31 -0.44 25.55
CA ILE A 200 -9.87 -0.35 26.94
C ILE A 200 -10.61 -1.40 27.79
N SER A 201 -11.93 -1.47 27.63
CA SER A 201 -12.77 -2.44 28.35
C SER A 201 -12.47 -3.88 27.94
N SER A 202 -12.32 -4.18 26.65
CA SER A 202 -12.12 -5.55 26.16
C SER A 202 -10.76 -6.12 26.56
N TYR A 203 -9.71 -5.30 26.53
CA TYR A 203 -8.35 -5.70 26.90
C TYR A 203 -8.06 -5.55 28.40
N GLY A 204 -8.97 -4.96 29.17
CA GLY A 204 -8.72 -4.63 30.58
C GLY A 204 -7.51 -3.72 30.77
N SER A 205 -7.25 -2.83 29.81
CA SER A 205 -6.00 -2.07 29.72
C SER A 205 -5.85 -0.97 30.77
N GLU A 206 -6.92 -0.57 31.46
CA GLU A 206 -6.95 0.58 32.38
C GLU A 206 -6.47 0.23 33.80
N PHE A 207 -5.58 1.06 34.32
CA PHE A 207 -5.16 1.11 35.71
C PHE A 207 -5.59 2.44 36.36
N LYS A 208 -5.28 2.62 37.64
CA LYS A 208 -5.54 3.88 38.36
C LYS A 208 -4.83 5.06 37.69
N ASN A 209 -5.45 6.24 37.80
CA ASN A 209 -4.89 7.53 37.39
C ASN A 209 -4.63 7.69 35.88
N ASP A 210 -5.55 7.20 35.02
CA ASP A 210 -5.45 7.35 33.55
C ASP A 210 -4.16 6.71 32.98
N VAL A 211 -3.75 5.60 33.58
CA VAL A 211 -2.58 4.83 33.16
C VAL A 211 -3.06 3.55 32.48
N PHE A 212 -2.47 3.20 31.35
CA PHE A 212 -2.89 2.05 30.57
C PHE A 212 -1.74 1.15 30.12
N TRP A 213 -2.04 -0.13 29.91
CA TRP A 213 -1.12 -1.14 29.42
C TRP A 213 -0.94 -1.08 27.90
N CYS A 214 0.30 -1.11 27.42
CA CYS A 214 0.62 -1.40 26.03
C CYS A 214 1.15 -2.84 25.86
N PRO A 215 0.46 -3.71 25.09
CA PRO A 215 0.87 -5.10 24.93
C PRO A 215 2.16 -5.30 24.13
N ILE A 216 2.54 -4.32 23.30
CA ILE A 216 3.77 -4.38 22.50
C ILE A 216 4.98 -4.03 23.37
N THR A 217 4.91 -2.93 24.12
CA THR A 217 6.05 -2.53 24.98
C THR A 217 6.09 -3.25 26.31
N LYS A 218 4.99 -3.88 26.73
CA LYS A 218 4.81 -4.50 28.06
C LYS A 218 5.03 -3.48 29.18
N ALA A 219 4.51 -2.26 28.98
CA ALA A 219 4.68 -1.15 29.91
C ALA A 219 3.41 -0.31 30.04
N LYS A 220 3.39 0.50 31.11
CA LYS A 220 2.29 1.37 31.49
C LYS A 220 2.56 2.80 31.03
N TYR A 221 1.55 3.45 30.46
CA TYR A 221 1.64 4.82 29.93
C TYR A 221 0.43 5.65 30.31
N VAL A 222 0.58 6.96 30.35
CA VAL A 222 -0.54 7.88 30.53
C VAL A 222 -1.46 7.88 29.30
N GLY A 223 -2.73 8.23 29.48
CA GLY A 223 -3.76 8.18 28.43
C GLY A 223 -3.42 8.96 27.16
N SER A 224 -2.68 10.06 27.28
CA SER A 224 -2.23 10.90 26.16
C SER A 224 -1.22 10.22 25.23
N GLU A 225 -0.49 9.22 25.72
CA GLU A 225 0.51 8.48 24.92
C GLU A 225 -0.07 7.21 24.28
N MET A 226 -1.29 6.84 24.68
CA MET A 226 -1.97 5.62 24.28
C MET A 226 -3.01 5.89 23.20
N VAL A 227 -3.14 5.00 22.23
CA VAL A 227 -4.02 5.16 21.08
C VAL A 227 -4.77 3.86 20.77
N ALA A 228 -6.00 4.02 20.32
CA ALA A 228 -6.80 2.96 19.72
C ALA A 228 -6.38 2.78 18.26
N ALA A 229 -5.47 1.83 18.00
CA ALA A 229 -4.96 1.52 16.67
C ALA A 229 -5.84 0.48 15.99
N ASN A 230 -6.38 0.81 14.82
CA ASN A 230 -7.04 -0.17 13.97
C ASN A 230 -6.02 -1.06 13.27
N LEU A 231 -6.35 -2.33 13.07
CA LEU A 231 -5.58 -3.24 12.23
C LEU A 231 -5.95 -3.04 10.75
N VAL A 232 -7.25 -3.06 10.46
CA VAL A 232 -7.81 -2.62 9.19
C VAL A 232 -8.28 -1.18 9.33
N ASP A 233 -7.72 -0.28 8.54
CA ASP A 233 -7.97 1.15 8.66
C ASP A 233 -9.44 1.48 8.37
N TYR A 234 -10.01 2.40 9.14
CA TYR A 234 -11.38 2.91 8.97
C TYR A 234 -11.71 3.32 7.53
N ASN A 235 -10.69 3.82 6.84
CA ASN A 235 -10.76 4.31 5.47
C ASN A 235 -11.06 3.19 4.46
N VAL A 236 -10.90 1.91 4.82
CA VAL A 236 -11.33 0.78 4.01
C VAL A 236 -12.84 0.79 3.77
N GLY A 237 -13.63 1.25 4.73
CA GLY A 237 -15.10 1.26 4.64
C GLY A 237 -15.73 -0.08 5.03
N GLU A 238 -16.91 0.00 5.64
CA GLU A 238 -17.59 -1.17 6.24
C GLU A 238 -18.09 -2.15 5.17
N SER A 239 -18.68 -1.68 4.08
CA SER A 239 -19.12 -2.56 2.95
C SER A 239 -17.97 -3.37 2.37
N ASN A 240 -16.78 -2.76 2.31
CA ASN A 240 -15.58 -3.44 1.83
C ASN A 240 -15.09 -4.46 2.85
N CYS A 241 -15.17 -4.13 4.14
CA CYS A 241 -14.91 -5.09 5.20
C CYS A 241 -15.88 -6.28 5.17
N ASP A 242 -17.18 -6.07 4.92
CA ASP A 242 -18.15 -7.16 4.76
C ASP A 242 -17.79 -8.07 3.57
N TYR A 243 -17.34 -7.47 2.46
CA TYR A 243 -16.92 -8.24 1.28
C TYR A 243 -15.66 -9.07 1.55
N ILE A 244 -14.65 -8.45 2.18
CA ILE A 244 -13.36 -9.07 2.48
C ILE A 244 -13.52 -10.10 3.60
N PHE A 245 -14.12 -9.71 4.71
CA PHE A 245 -14.14 -10.44 5.97
C PHE A 245 -15.48 -11.12 6.28
N GLY A 246 -16.36 -11.26 5.28
CA GLY A 246 -17.72 -11.78 5.42
C GLY A 246 -18.60 -10.87 6.27
N SER A 247 -19.93 -10.99 6.18
CA SER A 247 -20.81 -10.18 7.02
C SER A 247 -20.55 -10.43 8.53
N PRO A 248 -20.55 -9.38 9.36
CA PRO A 248 -20.40 -9.53 10.79
C PRO A 248 -21.65 -10.19 11.38
N LYS A 249 -21.56 -10.64 12.64
CA LYS A 249 -22.76 -11.07 13.38
C LYS A 249 -23.76 -9.90 13.46
N PRO A 250 -25.08 -10.16 13.50
CA PRO A 250 -26.08 -9.10 13.65
C PRO A 250 -25.74 -8.13 14.78
N GLY A 251 -25.80 -6.83 14.50
CA GLY A 251 -25.48 -5.76 15.45
C GLY A 251 -23.98 -5.52 15.68
N LYS A 252 -23.09 -6.15 14.91
CA LYS A 252 -21.65 -5.87 14.94
C LYS A 252 -21.18 -5.24 13.63
N VAL A 253 -20.07 -4.51 13.71
CA VAL A 253 -19.33 -3.93 12.58
C VAL A 253 -17.88 -4.38 12.65
N HIS A 254 -17.19 -4.47 11.52
CA HIS A 254 -15.78 -4.81 11.41
C HIS A 254 -14.88 -3.67 11.87
N LEU A 255 -15.06 -2.47 11.33
CA LEU A 255 -14.07 -1.41 11.48
C LEU A 255 -13.92 -0.93 12.93
N MET A 256 -15.04 -0.85 13.64
CA MET A 256 -15.10 -0.37 15.03
C MET A 256 -15.22 -1.50 16.06
N ALA A 257 -15.07 -2.77 15.67
CA ALA A 257 -15.02 -3.85 16.64
C ALA A 257 -13.65 -3.90 17.35
N ALA A 258 -13.68 -4.13 18.66
CA ALA A 258 -12.48 -4.25 19.48
C ALA A 258 -11.49 -5.33 18.98
N ASP A 259 -11.99 -6.36 18.28
CA ASP A 259 -11.15 -7.42 17.70
C ASP A 259 -10.41 -7.00 16.42
N ASN A 260 -10.77 -5.85 15.80
CA ASN A 260 -10.03 -5.17 14.73
C ASN A 260 -9.06 -4.10 15.28
N GLY A 261 -8.80 -4.08 16.59
CA GLY A 261 -7.98 -3.04 17.19
C GLY A 261 -7.02 -3.52 18.26
N LEU A 262 -6.05 -2.65 18.53
CA LEU A 262 -5.10 -2.76 19.63
C LEU A 262 -5.05 -1.42 20.37
N PHE A 263 -5.00 -1.48 21.69
CA PHE A 263 -4.75 -0.31 22.52
C PHE A 263 -3.27 -0.24 22.87
N ILE A 264 -2.52 0.62 22.18
CA ILE A 264 -1.04 0.60 22.17
C ILE A 264 -0.46 2.01 22.28
N HIS A 265 0.84 2.09 22.58
CA HIS A 265 1.58 3.34 22.57
C HIS A 265 1.62 3.97 21.17
N HIS A 266 1.49 5.29 21.06
CA HIS A 266 1.41 6.00 19.78
C HIS A 266 2.62 5.77 18.85
N ARG A 267 3.83 5.59 19.40
CA ARG A 267 5.01 5.23 18.59
C ARG A 267 4.89 3.83 17.97
N ALA A 268 4.35 2.86 18.72
CA ALA A 268 4.12 1.52 18.18
C ALA A 268 3.07 1.54 17.05
N LYS A 269 2.00 2.34 17.22
CA LYS A 269 1.04 2.62 16.15
C LYS A 269 1.72 3.21 14.91
N LYS A 270 2.57 4.22 15.08
CA LYS A 270 3.33 4.82 13.96
C LYS A 270 4.15 3.77 13.21
N LEU A 271 4.84 2.88 13.92
CA LEU A 271 5.61 1.80 13.28
C LEU A 271 4.73 0.82 12.50
N LEU A 272 3.52 0.51 13.01
CA LEU A 272 2.55 -0.33 12.30
C LEU A 272 2.02 0.36 11.03
N ASP A 273 1.71 1.65 11.12
CA ASP A 273 1.11 2.43 10.00
C ASP A 273 2.12 2.69 8.88
N THR A 274 3.35 2.98 9.24
CA THR A 274 4.46 3.18 8.30
C THR A 274 5.08 1.88 7.79
N SER A 275 4.44 0.73 8.05
CA SER A 275 4.90 -0.59 7.57
C SER A 275 6.33 -0.91 8.00
N GLN A 276 6.75 -0.50 9.20
CA GLN A 276 8.07 -0.80 9.73
C GLN A 276 8.07 -2.04 10.63
N ILE A 277 6.93 -2.32 11.26
CA ILE A 277 6.70 -3.56 12.00
C ILE A 277 5.41 -4.24 11.52
N MET A 278 5.33 -5.54 11.77
CA MET A 278 4.15 -6.38 11.54
C MET A 278 3.88 -7.22 12.78
N ILE A 279 2.62 -7.56 13.04
CA ILE A 279 2.24 -8.49 14.11
C ILE A 279 1.74 -9.79 13.49
N ARG A 280 2.26 -10.92 13.96
CA ARG A 280 1.89 -12.26 13.50
C ARG A 280 1.85 -13.28 14.64
N PRO A 281 1.24 -14.45 14.45
CA PRO A 281 1.42 -15.57 15.36
C PRO A 281 2.90 -15.94 15.54
N ALA A 282 3.28 -16.15 16.80
CA ALA A 282 4.53 -16.79 17.18
C ALA A 282 4.42 -18.29 16.98
N LEU A 283 5.48 -18.92 16.43
CA LEU A 283 5.53 -20.37 16.27
C LEU A 283 5.70 -21.06 17.63
N ASN A 284 5.21 -22.29 17.77
CA ASN A 284 5.50 -23.09 18.95
C ASN A 284 7.01 -23.29 19.08
N GLY A 285 7.57 -23.10 20.28
CA GLY A 285 9.01 -23.11 20.52
C GLY A 285 9.72 -21.78 20.24
N HIS A 286 9.02 -20.73 19.79
CA HIS A 286 9.60 -19.38 19.64
C HIS A 286 10.08 -18.86 20.98
N ILE A 287 11.27 -18.26 21.03
CA ILE A 287 11.87 -17.70 22.25
C ILE A 287 11.66 -16.19 22.24
N ASP A 288 11.00 -15.65 23.27
CA ASP A 288 10.87 -14.21 23.43
C ASP A 288 12.27 -13.60 23.72
N PRO A 289 12.72 -12.63 22.92
CA PRO A 289 14.09 -12.12 22.97
C PRO A 289 14.43 -11.36 24.25
N GLU A 290 13.44 -10.78 24.93
CA GLU A 290 13.65 -10.03 26.16
C GLU A 290 13.67 -10.95 27.38
N THR A 291 12.75 -11.92 27.42
CA THR A 291 12.52 -12.74 28.61
C THR A 291 13.15 -14.13 28.54
N GLY A 292 13.59 -14.57 27.37
CA GLY A 292 14.09 -15.93 27.12
C GLY A 292 13.01 -17.01 27.24
N LYS A 293 11.73 -16.64 27.42
CA LYS A 293 10.63 -17.59 27.60
C LYS A 293 10.28 -18.26 26.27
N VAL A 294 10.10 -19.57 26.30
CA VAL A 294 9.67 -20.37 25.16
C VAL A 294 8.14 -20.32 25.05
N VAL A 295 7.63 -19.99 23.87
CA VAL A 295 6.21 -20.01 23.53
C VAL A 295 5.72 -21.46 23.48
N ASP A 296 4.70 -21.77 24.27
CA ASP A 296 4.01 -23.07 24.28
C ASP A 296 2.53 -22.90 23.91
N TRP A 297 2.13 -23.44 22.75
CA TRP A 297 0.75 -23.35 22.26
C TRP A 297 -0.25 -24.21 23.06
N LYS A 298 0.22 -25.12 23.93
CA LYS A 298 -0.66 -26.05 24.65
C LYS A 298 -1.43 -25.43 25.80
N LYS A 299 -1.02 -24.24 26.27
CA LYS A 299 -1.57 -23.60 27.47
C LYS A 299 -2.32 -22.31 27.19
N ASP A 300 -2.07 -21.67 26.05
CA ASP A 300 -2.49 -20.29 25.79
C ASP A 300 -3.22 -20.11 24.44
N HIS A 301 -4.03 -19.06 24.34
CA HIS A 301 -4.43 -18.50 23.04
C HIS A 301 -3.19 -18.21 22.18
N ILE A 302 -3.28 -18.44 20.86
CA ILE A 302 -2.17 -18.28 19.89
C ILE A 302 -1.37 -17.01 20.17
N PRO A 303 -0.13 -17.12 20.70
CA PRO A 303 0.66 -15.95 21.07
C PRO A 303 1.03 -15.13 19.84
N LEU A 304 0.98 -13.81 19.98
CA LEU A 304 1.32 -12.88 18.91
C LEU A 304 2.72 -12.34 19.16
N LYS A 305 3.48 -12.11 18.09
CA LYS A 305 4.80 -11.47 18.14
C LYS A 305 4.93 -10.34 17.14
N VAL A 306 5.81 -9.41 17.46
CA VAL A 306 6.27 -8.36 16.56
C VAL A 306 7.33 -8.94 15.61
N VAL A 307 7.29 -8.51 14.36
CA VAL A 307 8.36 -8.70 13.38
C VAL A 307 8.78 -7.32 12.90
N VAL A 308 10.06 -7.00 13.07
CA VAL A 308 10.66 -5.76 12.58
C VAL A 308 11.08 -5.96 11.13
N LEU A 309 10.44 -5.20 10.23
CA LEU A 309 10.70 -5.23 8.79
C LEU A 309 11.75 -4.19 8.40
N ASN A 310 11.77 -3.03 9.06
CA ASN A 310 12.84 -2.05 8.92
C ASN A 310 13.96 -2.34 9.92
N LYS A 311 15.04 -3.02 9.49
CA LYS A 311 16.15 -3.39 10.38
C LYS A 311 16.96 -2.20 10.88
N GLU A 312 16.94 -1.07 10.19
CA GLU A 312 17.58 0.17 10.64
C GLU A 312 17.03 0.65 11.99
N LEU A 313 15.79 0.25 12.35
CA LEU A 313 15.25 0.52 13.68
C LEU A 313 16.10 -0.10 14.79
N CYS A 314 16.75 -1.24 14.53
CA CYS A 314 17.59 -1.94 15.50
C CYS A 314 18.99 -1.33 15.63
N ASP A 315 19.44 -0.57 14.63
CA ASP A 315 20.84 -0.12 14.52
C ASP A 315 21.06 1.32 15.04
N ILE A 316 19.97 2.07 15.25
CA ILE A 316 20.04 3.47 15.65
C ILE A 316 19.84 3.56 17.17
N ASP A 317 20.61 4.44 17.84
CA ASP A 317 20.36 4.97 19.19
C ASP A 317 19.05 5.77 19.26
N GLN A 318 17.94 5.24 18.72
CA GLN A 318 16.65 5.87 18.82
C GLN A 318 16.19 5.79 20.27
N PRO A 319 15.51 6.84 20.76
CA PRO A 319 14.88 6.78 22.06
C PRO A 319 13.94 5.58 22.09
N ASN A 320 14.19 4.65 23.02
CA ASN A 320 13.40 3.44 23.29
C ASN A 320 11.90 3.67 23.03
N LEU A 321 11.21 2.65 22.51
CA LEU A 321 9.76 2.75 22.23
C LEU A 321 9.00 3.08 23.52
N GLY A 322 8.70 4.36 23.73
CA GLY A 322 8.17 4.87 24.99
C GLY A 322 9.10 4.62 26.19
N GLY A 323 10.43 4.68 26.03
CA GLY A 323 11.39 4.51 27.13
C GLY A 323 11.64 3.06 27.58
N CYS A 324 10.79 2.10 27.21
CA CYS A 324 10.75 0.78 27.86
C CYS A 324 11.30 -0.39 27.03
N VAL A 325 11.34 -0.30 25.70
CA VAL A 325 11.84 -1.40 24.85
C VAL A 325 13.05 -0.94 24.07
N LYS A 326 14.16 -1.66 24.28
CA LYS A 326 15.35 -1.52 23.46
C LYS A 326 15.05 -2.01 22.03
N PRO A 327 15.53 -1.32 21.00
CA PRO A 327 15.26 -1.72 19.62
C PRO A 327 15.63 -3.17 19.30
N GLU A 328 16.76 -3.65 19.83
CA GLU A 328 17.25 -5.04 19.70
C GLU A 328 16.26 -6.11 20.24
N HIS A 329 15.40 -5.75 21.19
CA HIS A 329 14.40 -6.65 21.77
C HIS A 329 13.02 -6.51 21.14
N LEU A 330 12.85 -5.68 20.11
CA LEU A 330 11.55 -5.48 19.46
C LEU A 330 11.24 -6.59 18.46
N ASP A 331 12.23 -7.02 17.68
CA ASP A 331 12.04 -8.09 16.69
C ASP A 331 11.87 -9.45 17.37
N GLY A 332 10.75 -10.12 17.12
CA GLY A 332 10.41 -11.38 17.77
C GLY A 332 9.80 -11.24 19.16
N ARG A 333 9.62 -10.02 19.69
CA ARG A 333 8.98 -9.78 20.98
C ARG A 333 7.56 -10.35 21.01
N VAL A 334 7.22 -11.16 22.01
CA VAL A 334 5.87 -11.68 22.20
C VAL A 334 5.01 -10.61 22.89
N LEU A 335 3.82 -10.37 22.38
CA LEU A 335 2.87 -9.42 22.96
C LEU A 335 2.30 -9.98 24.27
N GLU A 336 2.14 -9.11 25.28
CA GLU A 336 1.57 -9.47 26.57
C GLU A 336 0.21 -8.80 26.76
N PHE A 337 -0.84 -9.60 26.84
CA PHE A 337 -2.20 -9.12 27.09
C PHE A 337 -2.60 -9.41 28.53
N LEU A 338 -3.36 -8.52 29.16
CA LEU A 338 -3.75 -8.64 30.58
C LEU A 338 -4.88 -9.66 30.84
N ASN A 339 -5.55 -10.11 29.78
CA ASN A 339 -6.63 -11.09 29.83
C ASN A 339 -6.56 -11.98 28.58
N ASP A 340 -7.62 -12.76 28.32
CA ASP A 340 -7.70 -13.69 27.18
C ASP A 340 -8.15 -13.04 25.85
N PHE A 341 -8.54 -11.77 25.87
CA PHE A 341 -8.99 -11.08 24.66
C PHE A 341 -7.83 -10.88 23.68
N ARG A 342 -8.01 -11.27 22.42
CA ARG A 342 -7.01 -11.14 21.35
C ARG A 342 -7.65 -10.51 20.12
N PRO A 343 -6.89 -9.75 19.32
CA PRO A 343 -7.35 -9.33 18.02
C PRO A 343 -7.61 -10.56 17.13
N LYS A 344 -8.59 -10.46 16.22
CA LYS A 344 -8.88 -11.57 15.31
C LYS A 344 -7.77 -11.75 14.28
N LEU A 345 -7.36 -12.99 14.08
CA LEU A 345 -6.30 -13.37 13.14
C LEU A 345 -6.59 -12.95 11.69
N LYS A 346 -7.86 -12.86 11.28
CA LYS A 346 -8.21 -12.36 9.94
C LYS A 346 -7.77 -10.91 9.72
N TYR A 347 -7.98 -10.02 10.68
CA TYR A 347 -7.57 -8.61 10.53
C TYR A 347 -6.05 -8.48 10.58
N LEU A 348 -5.39 -9.25 11.47
CA LEU A 348 -3.93 -9.32 11.53
C LEU A 348 -3.32 -9.81 10.21
N TRP A 349 -3.87 -10.88 9.64
CA TRP A 349 -3.41 -11.43 8.37
C TRP A 349 -3.59 -10.43 7.23
N PHE A 350 -4.76 -9.82 7.11
CA PHE A 350 -4.99 -8.80 6.08
C PHE A 350 -4.01 -7.63 6.23
N ARG A 351 -3.84 -7.10 7.45
CA ARG A 351 -2.87 -6.04 7.73
C ARG A 351 -1.45 -6.46 7.37
N ALA A 352 -1.04 -7.69 7.68
CA ALA A 352 0.26 -8.24 7.36
C ALA A 352 0.49 -8.32 5.84
N CYS A 353 -0.47 -8.86 5.09
CA CYS A 353 -0.41 -8.90 3.63
C CYS A 353 -0.34 -7.48 3.04
N SER A 354 -1.19 -6.56 3.50
CA SER A 354 -1.15 -5.16 3.04
C SER A 354 0.18 -4.49 3.37
N THR A 355 0.78 -4.80 4.51
CA THR A 355 2.08 -4.28 4.94
C THR A 355 3.20 -4.73 3.98
N VAL A 356 3.26 -6.04 3.69
CA VAL A 356 4.25 -6.62 2.76
C VAL A 356 4.04 -6.09 1.34
N ALA A 357 2.80 -6.10 0.85
CA ALA A 357 2.48 -5.62 -0.50
C ALA A 357 2.81 -4.13 -0.67
N ARG A 358 2.56 -3.29 0.34
CA ARG A 358 2.92 -1.86 0.33
C ARG A 358 4.44 -1.65 0.28
N ARG A 359 5.21 -2.43 1.04
CA ARG A 359 6.67 -2.34 1.03
C ARG A 359 7.26 -2.79 -0.30
N GLU A 360 6.72 -3.87 -0.86
CA GLU A 360 7.09 -4.35 -2.20
C GLU A 360 6.75 -3.32 -3.29
N ARG A 361 5.54 -2.74 -3.28
CA ARG A 361 5.14 -1.67 -4.21
C ARG A 361 6.08 -0.48 -4.18
N ALA A 362 6.53 -0.12 -2.97
CA ALA A 362 7.45 0.99 -2.72
C ALA A 362 8.93 0.61 -2.88
N GLU A 363 9.23 -0.64 -3.28
CA GLU A 363 10.60 -1.15 -3.45
C GLU A 363 11.49 -0.92 -2.20
N VAL A 364 10.90 -1.03 -1.01
CA VAL A 364 11.63 -0.82 0.26
C VAL A 364 12.73 -1.89 0.39
N ALA A 365 13.94 -1.48 0.76
CA ALA A 365 15.06 -2.40 0.95
C ALA A 365 14.67 -3.60 1.85
N GLY A 366 14.97 -4.81 1.39
CA GLY A 366 14.69 -6.05 2.11
C GLY A 366 13.27 -6.61 1.95
N TYR A 367 12.39 -6.00 1.12
CA TYR A 367 10.99 -6.46 0.97
C TYR A 367 10.85 -7.94 0.60
N GLN A 368 11.83 -8.52 -0.09
CA GLN A 368 11.82 -9.95 -0.45
C GLN A 368 11.85 -10.86 0.79
N ASN A 369 12.49 -10.42 1.88
CA ASN A 369 12.52 -11.14 3.16
C ASN A 369 11.23 -10.95 3.96
N ASP A 370 10.52 -9.83 3.76
CA ASP A 370 9.23 -9.57 4.41
C ASP A 370 8.17 -10.57 3.92
N ILE A 371 8.21 -10.91 2.63
CA ILE A 371 7.35 -11.95 2.03
C ILE A 371 7.58 -13.30 2.71
N LYS A 372 8.85 -13.69 2.92
CA LYS A 372 9.18 -14.92 3.65
C LYS A 372 8.64 -14.88 5.08
N SER A 373 8.70 -13.72 5.72
CA SER A 373 8.20 -13.48 7.08
C SER A 373 6.67 -13.55 7.20
N LEU A 374 5.92 -13.47 6.10
CA LEU A 374 4.47 -13.69 6.10
C LEU A 374 4.12 -15.20 6.19
N GLY A 375 4.95 -16.07 5.62
CA GLY A 375 4.66 -17.50 5.42
C GLY A 375 3.83 -17.78 4.16
N THR A 376 3.52 -19.04 3.86
CA THR A 376 2.67 -19.42 2.70
C THR A 376 1.21 -19.60 3.07
N LYS A 377 0.92 -19.95 4.33
CA LYS A 377 -0.42 -20.28 4.80
C LYS A 377 -1.07 -19.13 5.57
N PRO A 378 -2.36 -18.86 5.36
CA PRO A 378 -3.11 -17.94 6.21
C PRO A 378 -3.09 -18.38 7.68
N TRP A 379 -3.11 -17.41 8.60
CA TRP A 379 -3.02 -17.66 10.04
C TRP A 379 -4.34 -18.08 10.70
N TYR A 380 -5.40 -18.25 9.93
CA TYR A 380 -6.73 -18.51 10.45
C TYR A 380 -7.33 -19.74 9.77
N SER A 381 -8.32 -20.34 10.43
CA SER A 381 -9.03 -21.51 9.91
C SER A 381 -9.75 -21.17 8.60
N PRO A 382 -9.78 -22.10 7.62
CA PRO A 382 -10.61 -21.96 6.43
C PRO A 382 -12.06 -21.68 6.85
N GLY A 383 -12.70 -20.68 6.26
CA GLY A 383 -14.04 -20.27 6.62
C GLY A 383 -14.46 -19.03 5.83
N ASP A 384 -15.52 -18.35 6.27
CA ASP A 384 -16.14 -17.24 5.56
C ASP A 384 -15.28 -15.97 5.40
N TYR A 385 -13.96 -16.03 5.57
CA TYR A 385 -13.14 -14.86 5.86
C TYR A 385 -11.91 -14.74 4.96
N ILE A 386 -11.77 -13.57 4.33
CA ILE A 386 -10.78 -13.16 3.32
C ILE A 386 -10.86 -14.04 2.07
N ARG A 387 -11.51 -13.51 1.03
CA ARG A 387 -11.63 -14.17 -0.26
C ARG A 387 -10.24 -14.33 -0.91
N LYS A 388 -9.94 -15.52 -1.46
CA LYS A 388 -8.70 -15.78 -2.21
C LYS A 388 -8.48 -14.72 -3.28
N SER A 389 -9.57 -14.33 -3.93
CA SER A 389 -9.60 -13.32 -4.98
C SER A 389 -9.14 -11.93 -4.51
N VAL A 390 -9.50 -11.48 -3.30
CA VAL A 390 -9.01 -10.20 -2.76
C VAL A 390 -7.49 -10.25 -2.52
N VAL A 391 -7.00 -11.37 -2.02
CA VAL A 391 -5.56 -11.55 -1.77
C VAL A 391 -4.79 -11.65 -3.09
N PHE A 392 -5.33 -12.38 -4.06
CA PHE A 392 -4.81 -12.43 -5.42
C PHE A 392 -4.72 -11.03 -6.04
N ALA A 393 -5.80 -10.26 -5.94
CA ALA A 393 -5.87 -8.90 -6.43
C ALA A 393 -4.86 -7.99 -5.71
N MET A 394 -4.69 -8.13 -4.39
CA MET A 394 -3.66 -7.41 -3.64
C MET A 394 -2.24 -7.75 -4.11
N TRP A 395 -1.94 -9.03 -4.37
CA TRP A 395 -0.61 -9.43 -4.86
C TRP A 395 -0.33 -8.96 -6.28
N THR A 396 -1.31 -9.11 -7.18
CA THR A 396 -1.15 -8.72 -8.58
C THR A 396 -1.16 -7.20 -8.76
N GLN A 397 -2.06 -6.48 -8.08
CA GLN A 397 -2.25 -5.05 -8.30
C GLN A 397 -1.31 -4.18 -7.45
N VAL A 398 -1.05 -4.56 -6.19
CA VAL A 398 -0.23 -3.73 -5.30
C VAL A 398 1.21 -4.20 -5.28
N ALA A 399 1.45 -5.48 -5.05
CA ALA A 399 2.80 -6.03 -5.07
C ALA A 399 3.36 -6.21 -6.49
N ARG A 400 2.57 -5.94 -7.55
CA ARG A 400 2.96 -6.05 -8.96
C ARG A 400 3.50 -7.43 -9.36
N ARG A 401 3.01 -8.47 -8.70
CA ARG A 401 3.32 -9.86 -9.05
C ARG A 401 2.62 -10.26 -10.33
N THR A 402 3.21 -11.17 -11.08
CA THR A 402 2.48 -11.79 -12.20
C THR A 402 1.33 -12.64 -11.65
N PRO A 403 0.25 -12.87 -12.43
CA PRO A 403 -0.81 -13.79 -12.04
C PRO A 403 -0.30 -15.15 -11.56
N GLU A 404 0.70 -15.71 -12.24
CA GLU A 404 1.28 -17.01 -11.92
C GLU A 404 2.02 -16.99 -10.57
N GLU A 405 2.76 -15.92 -10.28
CA GLU A 405 3.41 -15.73 -8.98
C GLU A 405 2.39 -15.60 -7.85
N ALA A 406 1.30 -14.87 -8.09
CA ALA A 406 0.22 -14.69 -7.13
C ALA A 406 -0.55 -16.00 -6.90
N GLU A 407 -0.82 -16.78 -7.94
CA GLU A 407 -1.44 -18.11 -7.85
C GLU A 407 -0.57 -19.08 -7.06
N LYS A 408 0.73 -19.15 -7.39
CA LYS A 408 1.70 -19.98 -6.66
C LYS A 408 1.75 -19.62 -5.18
N ARG A 409 1.59 -18.34 -4.84
CA ARG A 409 1.52 -17.87 -3.44
C ARG A 409 0.27 -18.39 -2.72
N LEU A 410 -0.81 -18.57 -3.46
CA LEU A 410 -2.13 -18.97 -3.00
C LEU A 410 -2.43 -20.45 -3.31
N GLU A 411 -1.41 -21.23 -3.65
CA GLU A 411 -1.53 -22.67 -3.92
C GLU A 411 -1.94 -23.41 -2.64
N ASP A 412 -1.33 -23.04 -1.51
CA ASP A 412 -1.68 -23.53 -0.16
C ASP A 412 -2.96 -22.87 0.40
N TRP A 413 -3.68 -22.06 -0.39
CA TRP A 413 -4.87 -21.36 0.12
C TRP A 413 -5.99 -22.37 0.37
N PRO A 414 -6.62 -22.36 1.55
CA PRO A 414 -7.68 -23.31 1.84
C PRO A 414 -8.83 -23.23 0.84
N GLU A 415 -9.41 -24.37 0.50
CA GLU A 415 -10.64 -24.37 -0.28
C GLU A 415 -11.76 -23.66 0.49
N ASP A 416 -12.46 -22.77 -0.21
CA ASP A 416 -13.62 -22.04 0.30
C ASP A 416 -14.74 -22.29 -0.70
N PRO A 417 -15.93 -22.77 -0.28
CA PRO A 417 -17.05 -22.99 -1.20
C PRO A 417 -17.52 -21.73 -1.93
N ARG A 418 -17.15 -20.53 -1.47
CA ARG A 418 -17.38 -19.25 -2.17
C ARG A 418 -16.30 -18.94 -3.21
N ASN A 419 -15.17 -19.66 -3.21
CA ASN A 419 -14.17 -19.63 -4.28
C ASN A 419 -14.62 -20.41 -5.54
N ASN A 420 -15.85 -20.91 -5.60
CA ASN A 420 -16.44 -21.43 -6.85
C ASN A 420 -16.56 -20.36 -7.95
N TYR A 421 -16.29 -19.10 -7.63
CA TYR A 421 -16.05 -18.05 -8.63
C TYR A 421 -14.57 -18.02 -9.01
N PRO A 422 -14.22 -18.27 -10.28
CA PRO A 422 -12.83 -18.44 -10.73
C PRO A 422 -11.97 -17.17 -10.58
N TYR A 423 -12.59 -16.01 -10.34
CA TYR A 423 -11.98 -14.69 -10.17
C TYR A 423 -12.84 -13.87 -9.20
N PRO A 424 -12.41 -12.69 -8.70
CA PRO A 424 -13.28 -11.76 -7.97
C PRO A 424 -14.34 -11.21 -8.91
N TRP A 425 -15.29 -12.05 -9.32
CA TRP A 425 -16.56 -11.59 -9.83
C TRP A 425 -17.31 -11.05 -8.61
N ILE A 426 -17.03 -9.79 -8.34
CA ILE A 426 -17.97 -8.91 -7.69
C ILE A 426 -19.25 -9.09 -8.51
N ASP A 427 -20.27 -9.77 -7.97
CA ASP A 427 -21.58 -9.73 -8.63
C ASP A 427 -21.90 -8.24 -8.87
N THR A 428 -22.54 -7.91 -10.00
CA THR A 428 -22.80 -6.51 -10.36
C THR A 428 -23.44 -5.74 -9.20
N ASP A 429 -24.25 -6.43 -8.40
CA ASP A 429 -24.85 -5.96 -7.15
C ASP A 429 -23.84 -5.50 -6.10
N THR A 430 -22.71 -6.20 -5.95
CA THR A 430 -21.63 -5.87 -5.02
C THR A 430 -20.82 -4.69 -5.55
N CYS A 431 -20.61 -4.60 -6.87
CA CYS A 431 -19.94 -3.44 -7.50
C CYS A 431 -20.79 -2.19 -7.31
N ASP A 432 -22.09 -2.31 -7.57
CA ASP A 432 -23.05 -1.22 -7.39
C ASP A 432 -23.14 -0.83 -5.90
N ARG A 433 -23.15 -1.81 -4.97
CA ARG A 433 -23.10 -1.53 -3.52
C ARG A 433 -21.85 -0.78 -3.09
N ILE A 434 -20.67 -1.20 -3.55
CA ILE A 434 -19.39 -0.57 -3.21
C ILE A 434 -19.30 0.83 -3.83
N ALA A 435 -19.67 0.98 -5.11
CA ALA A 435 -19.68 2.25 -5.82
C ALA A 435 -20.67 3.26 -5.20
N LEU A 436 -21.79 2.79 -4.66
CA LEU A 436 -22.79 3.61 -3.97
C LEU A 436 -22.49 3.80 -2.47
N GLY A 437 -21.46 3.16 -1.92
CA GLY A 437 -21.20 3.17 -0.47
C GLY A 437 -22.32 2.55 0.37
N ALA A 438 -23.15 1.70 -0.22
CA ALA A 438 -24.31 1.09 0.42
C ALA A 438 -23.93 -0.19 1.16
N SER A 439 -24.35 -0.33 2.41
CA SER A 439 -24.24 -1.58 3.18
C SER A 439 -25.40 -2.51 2.82
N PRO A 440 -25.25 -3.86 2.84
CA PRO A 440 -26.36 -4.81 2.68
C PRO A 440 -27.57 -4.53 3.60
N LEU A 441 -27.33 -3.92 4.77
CA LEU A 441 -28.38 -3.52 5.70
C LEU A 441 -29.24 -2.35 5.20
N SER A 442 -28.65 -1.39 4.47
CA SER A 442 -29.36 -0.22 3.94
C SER A 442 -30.33 -0.56 2.80
N LEU A 443 -30.06 -1.61 2.02
CA LEU A 443 -30.94 -2.05 0.94
C LEU A 443 -32.10 -2.91 1.45
N LYS A 444 -31.84 -3.82 2.42
CA LYS A 444 -32.93 -4.55 3.10
C LYS A 444 -33.93 -3.64 3.82
N GLN A 445 -33.48 -2.52 4.36
CA GLN A 445 -34.37 -1.50 4.93
C GLN A 445 -35.21 -0.80 3.85
N ARG A 446 -34.64 -0.58 2.66
CA ARG A 446 -35.34 -0.01 1.50
C ARG A 446 -36.41 -0.96 0.93
N ASP A 447 -36.12 -2.24 0.88
CA ASP A 447 -37.07 -3.28 0.42
C ASP A 447 -38.15 -3.56 1.46
N MET A 448 -37.87 -3.42 2.76
CA MET A 448 -38.87 -3.53 3.83
C MET A 448 -39.76 -2.27 3.96
N TYR A 449 -39.27 -1.11 3.53
CA TYR A 449 -40.01 0.16 3.63
C TYR A 449 -39.87 1.00 2.34
N PRO A 450 -40.52 0.60 1.23
CA PRO A 450 -40.34 1.24 -0.07
C PRO A 450 -40.91 2.68 -0.17
N ASN A 451 -41.58 3.18 0.88
CA ASN A 451 -42.25 4.49 0.90
C ASN A 451 -41.69 5.47 1.95
N LEU A 452 -40.49 5.20 2.50
CA LEU A 452 -39.68 6.15 3.27
C LEU A 452 -38.49 6.57 2.40
#